data_AF-A0A7Y2FQG6-F1
#
_entry.id   AF-A0A7Y2FQG6-F1
#
_cell.length_a   1.000
_cell.length_b   1.000
_cell.length_c   1.000
_cell.angle_alpha   90.00
_cell.angle_beta   90.00
_cell.angle_gamma   90.00
#
_symmetry.space_group_name_H-M   'P 1'
#
loop_
_entity.id
_entity.type
_entity.pdbx_description
1 polymer ?
#
loop_
_entity_poly.entity_id
_entity_poly.type
_entity_poly.pdbx_seq_one_letter_code
_entity_poly.pdbx_strand_id
1 'polypeptide(L)'
;MTSTPLHNLLLLTVALCLLAACSKTTTSMSQSYRNPGYEQTVFKKLFVIGVAQDQESRQVFEDAFANAINEQGGSAEASWGHLPKTEQLTQDEVRSAVQAGGFDGVLITRLLAVDKEQEYTPASTYNNPRTRFYAGGGGLYGQGFYGFYGTTYAKVHEPGYFETSTTIRVETNLYSLATGALVWTGQSATVDPTSIDDARESMTVAVAQKLKAEKLIP
;
A
#
# COMPACT_ATOMS: atom_id res chain seq x y z
N MET A 1 17.38 -0.69 49.49
CA MET A 1 16.73 0.07 48.40
C MET A 1 17.61 -0.07 47.18
N THR A 2 17.33 -1.07 46.34
CA THR A 2 18.11 -1.39 45.14
C THR A 2 17.70 -0.44 44.03
N SER A 3 18.57 0.49 43.66
CA SER A 3 18.39 1.32 42.47
C SER A 3 18.40 0.41 41.25
N THR A 4 17.23 0.17 40.66
CA THR A 4 17.17 -0.33 39.29
C THR A 4 17.88 0.70 38.41
N PRO A 5 18.94 0.34 37.69
CA PRO A 5 19.74 1.31 36.96
C PRO A 5 18.88 1.84 35.81
N LEU A 6 18.67 3.15 35.78
CA LEU A 6 18.01 3.93 34.70
C LEU A 6 18.50 3.50 33.29
N HIS A 7 19.72 2.95 33.23
CA HIS A 7 20.36 2.34 32.06
C HIS A 7 19.62 1.12 31.49
N ASN A 8 19.11 0.21 32.33
CA ASN A 8 18.33 -0.95 31.88
C ASN A 8 16.96 -0.54 31.35
N LEU A 9 16.38 0.53 31.92
CA LEU A 9 15.13 1.10 31.42
C LEU A 9 15.35 1.77 30.05
N LEU A 10 16.44 2.54 29.90
CA LEU A 10 16.81 3.18 28.63
C LEU A 10 17.09 2.15 27.51
N LEU A 11 17.81 1.07 27.82
CA LEU A 11 18.07 -0.02 26.87
C LEU A 11 16.79 -0.73 26.44
N LEU A 12 15.84 -0.93 27.35
CA LEU A 12 14.54 -1.52 27.04
C LEU A 12 13.70 -0.59 26.13
N THR A 13 13.72 0.73 26.37
CA THR A 13 13.01 1.71 25.54
C THR A 13 13.63 1.83 24.14
N VAL A 14 14.96 1.79 24.03
CA VAL A 14 15.67 1.79 22.74
C VAL A 14 15.39 0.51 21.95
N ALA A 15 15.38 -0.64 22.60
CA ALA A 15 15.01 -1.92 21.97
C ALA A 15 13.55 -1.93 21.49
N LEU A 16 12.63 -1.29 22.22
CA LEU A 16 11.22 -1.18 21.83
C LEU A 16 11.03 -0.21 20.64
N CYS A 17 11.81 0.88 20.57
CA CYS A 17 11.80 1.80 19.43
C CYS A 17 12.40 1.19 18.15
N LEU A 18 13.39 0.30 18.28
CA LEU A 18 14.01 -0.39 17.13
C LEU A 18 13.07 -1.39 16.45
N LEU A 19 12.06 -1.90 17.16
CA LEU A 19 11.03 -2.79 16.60
C LEU A 19 9.92 -2.04 15.85
N ALA A 20 9.82 -0.71 16.00
CA ALA A 20 8.78 0.10 15.36
C ALA A 20 9.20 0.66 13.97
N ALA A 21 10.42 0.39 13.51
CA ALA A 21 10.99 0.99 12.29
C ALA A 21 10.71 0.21 10.99
N CYS A 22 9.85 -0.83 11.02
CA CYS A 22 9.36 -1.43 9.78
C CYS A 22 8.47 -0.41 9.07
N SER A 23 9.00 0.22 8.02
CA SER A 23 8.22 1.05 7.11
C SER A 23 7.17 0.17 6.44
N LYS A 24 5.97 0.11 7.02
CA LYS A 24 4.89 -0.70 6.49
C LYS A 24 4.37 -0.03 5.22
N THR A 25 4.39 -0.76 4.10
CA THR A 25 3.75 -0.35 2.84
C THR A 25 2.36 0.21 3.15
N THR A 26 2.14 1.46 2.79
CA THR A 26 0.90 2.18 3.13
C THR A 26 0.06 2.39 1.87
N THR A 27 -1.20 1.99 1.95
CA THR A 27 -2.19 2.24 0.90
C THR A 27 -3.18 3.27 1.38
N SER A 28 -3.48 4.25 0.54
CA SER A 28 -4.48 5.28 0.79
C SER A 28 -5.70 5.09 -0.11
N MET A 29 -6.88 5.45 0.39
CA MET A 29 -8.10 5.52 -0.43
C MET A 29 -8.17 6.91 -1.08
N SER A 30 -7.55 7.03 -2.26
CA SER A 30 -7.48 8.29 -3.02
C SER A 30 -8.85 8.82 -3.45
N GLN A 31 -9.81 7.93 -3.72
CA GLN A 31 -11.21 8.28 -3.99
C GLN A 31 -12.14 7.22 -3.37
N SER A 32 -13.30 7.64 -2.88
CA SER A 32 -14.37 6.76 -2.39
C SER A 32 -15.70 7.45 -2.59
N TYR A 33 -16.66 6.74 -3.17
CA TYR A 33 -18.02 7.24 -3.35
C TYR A 33 -19.03 6.13 -3.04
N ARG A 34 -19.86 6.39 -2.04
CA ARG A 34 -21.04 5.57 -1.73
C ARG A 34 -22.28 6.20 -2.34
N ASN A 35 -23.07 5.38 -3.02
CA ASN A 35 -24.35 5.82 -3.59
C ASN A 35 -25.35 6.16 -2.47
N PRO A 36 -25.89 7.41 -2.40
CA PRO A 36 -26.84 7.82 -1.36
C PRO A 36 -28.11 6.97 -1.31
N GLY A 37 -28.50 6.34 -2.43
CA GLY A 37 -29.66 5.43 -2.48
C GLY A 37 -29.48 4.13 -1.70
N TYR A 38 -28.28 3.84 -1.20
CA TYR A 38 -27.89 2.58 -0.57
C TYR A 38 -27.22 2.76 0.80
N GLU A 39 -27.43 3.90 1.47
CA GLU A 39 -26.82 4.20 2.78
C GLU A 39 -27.17 3.19 3.89
N GLN A 40 -28.33 2.55 3.79
CA GLN A 40 -28.81 1.55 4.74
C GLN A 40 -28.47 0.10 4.32
N THR A 41 -27.78 -0.08 3.19
CA THR A 41 -27.41 -1.39 2.69
C THR A 41 -26.14 -1.87 3.36
N VAL A 42 -26.23 -3.00 4.08
CA VAL A 42 -25.10 -3.77 4.60
C VAL A 42 -25.14 -5.13 3.92
N PHE A 43 -24.04 -5.52 3.29
CA PHE A 43 -23.91 -6.79 2.61
C PHE A 43 -23.55 -7.90 3.59
N LYS A 44 -24.22 -9.04 3.44
CA LYS A 44 -24.03 -10.21 4.29
C LYS A 44 -22.96 -11.13 3.73
N LYS A 45 -22.87 -11.27 2.41
CA LYS A 45 -21.92 -12.16 1.75
C LYS A 45 -21.51 -11.63 0.38
N LEU A 46 -20.22 -11.30 0.26
CA LEU A 46 -19.63 -10.71 -0.94
C LEU A 46 -18.95 -11.75 -1.82
N PHE A 47 -19.20 -11.67 -3.12
CA PHE A 47 -18.48 -12.42 -4.14
C PHE A 47 -17.35 -11.54 -4.71
N VAL A 48 -16.10 -11.95 -4.57
CA VAL A 48 -14.93 -11.16 -4.99
C VAL A 48 -14.43 -11.61 -6.36
N ILE A 49 -14.43 -10.71 -7.34
CA ILE A 49 -13.93 -10.94 -8.69
C ILE A 49 -12.74 -10.01 -8.95
N GLY A 50 -11.55 -10.58 -9.09
CA GLY A 50 -10.34 -9.90 -9.52
C GLY A 50 -10.16 -9.99 -11.03
N VAL A 51 -9.99 -8.84 -11.69
CA VAL A 51 -9.68 -8.78 -13.11
C VAL A 51 -8.17 -8.75 -13.30
N ALA A 52 -7.58 -9.93 -13.57
CA ALA A 52 -6.16 -10.13 -13.81
C ALA A 52 -5.91 -10.90 -15.12
N GLN A 53 -4.68 -10.83 -15.64
CA GLN A 53 -4.31 -11.50 -16.90
C GLN A 53 -4.05 -13.00 -16.74
N ASP A 54 -3.47 -13.41 -15.61
CA ASP A 54 -3.16 -14.80 -15.30
C ASP A 54 -3.95 -15.30 -14.08
N GLN A 55 -4.15 -16.62 -14.06
CA GLN A 55 -4.98 -17.29 -13.05
C GLN A 55 -4.36 -17.24 -11.65
N GLU A 56 -3.04 -17.39 -11.55
CA GLU A 56 -2.34 -17.41 -10.27
C GLU A 56 -2.50 -16.06 -9.57
N SER A 57 -2.22 -14.96 -10.28
CA SER A 57 -2.43 -13.60 -9.78
C SER A 57 -3.88 -13.35 -9.38
N ARG A 58 -4.86 -13.83 -10.17
CA ARG A 58 -6.27 -13.75 -9.81
C ARG A 58 -6.56 -14.47 -8.49
N GLN A 59 -6.07 -15.70 -8.32
CA GLN A 59 -6.33 -16.51 -7.12
C GLN A 59 -5.79 -15.84 -5.86
N VAL A 60 -4.49 -15.54 -5.84
CA VAL A 60 -3.85 -14.93 -4.67
C VAL A 60 -4.43 -13.56 -4.35
N PHE A 61 -4.86 -12.81 -5.36
CA PHE A 61 -5.49 -11.51 -5.19
C PHE A 61 -6.89 -11.61 -4.58
N GLU A 62 -7.75 -12.46 -5.15
CA GLU A 62 -9.11 -12.65 -4.63
C GLU A 62 -9.10 -13.25 -3.22
N ASP A 63 -8.17 -14.18 -2.91
CA ASP A 63 -8.00 -14.75 -1.58
C ASP A 63 -7.58 -13.69 -0.56
N ALA A 64 -6.57 -12.87 -0.89
CA ALA A 64 -6.13 -11.79 -0.02
C ALA A 64 -7.27 -10.78 0.26
N PHE A 65 -8.13 -10.53 -0.73
CA PHE A 65 -9.25 -9.61 -0.58
C PHE A 65 -10.36 -10.21 0.29
N ALA A 66 -10.73 -11.46 0.02
CA ALA A 66 -11.73 -12.18 0.80
C ALA A 66 -11.29 -12.28 2.28
N ASN A 67 -10.03 -12.65 2.53
CA ASN A 67 -9.45 -12.70 3.86
C ASN A 67 -9.49 -11.34 4.56
N ALA A 68 -9.07 -10.26 3.88
CA ALA A 68 -9.12 -8.92 4.46
C ALA A 68 -10.55 -8.49 4.85
N ILE A 69 -11.56 -8.81 4.04
CA ILE A 69 -12.97 -8.53 4.38
C ILE A 69 -13.42 -9.37 5.59
N ASN A 70 -13.06 -10.65 5.61
CA ASN A 70 -13.42 -11.57 6.70
C ASN A 70 -12.78 -11.14 8.03
N GLU A 71 -11.53 -10.70 8.03
CA GLU A 71 -10.84 -10.13 9.20
C GLU A 71 -11.49 -8.85 9.74
N GLN A 72 -12.18 -8.10 8.87
CA GLN A 72 -12.95 -6.94 9.27
C GLN A 72 -14.34 -7.28 9.84
N GLY A 73 -14.74 -8.56 9.83
CA GLY A 73 -16.04 -9.03 10.34
C GLY A 73 -17.11 -9.21 9.24
N GLY A 74 -16.75 -9.01 7.98
CA GLY A 74 -17.60 -9.34 6.83
C GLY A 74 -17.58 -10.83 6.50
N SER A 75 -18.30 -11.19 5.44
CA SER A 75 -18.19 -12.50 4.80
C SER A 75 -17.95 -12.30 3.32
N ALA A 76 -16.86 -12.85 2.81
CA ALA A 76 -16.47 -12.79 1.41
C ALA A 76 -15.85 -14.10 0.96
N GLU A 77 -16.09 -14.46 -0.29
CA GLU A 77 -15.47 -15.60 -0.96
C GLU A 77 -14.92 -15.20 -2.32
N ALA A 78 -13.78 -15.79 -2.67
CA ALA A 78 -13.11 -15.59 -3.94
C ALA A 78 -13.87 -16.29 -5.09
N SER A 79 -14.02 -15.60 -6.21
CA SER A 79 -14.74 -16.13 -7.36
C SER A 79 -14.06 -17.33 -8.01
N TRP A 80 -12.73 -17.45 -7.94
CA TRP A 80 -12.01 -18.59 -8.51
C TRP A 80 -12.38 -19.91 -7.84
N GLY A 81 -12.79 -19.91 -6.57
CA GLY A 81 -13.26 -21.12 -5.86
C GLY A 81 -14.58 -21.66 -6.40
N HIS A 82 -15.37 -20.80 -7.07
CA HIS A 82 -16.65 -21.15 -7.69
C HIS A 82 -16.54 -21.31 -9.21
N LEU A 83 -15.62 -20.55 -9.82
CA LEU A 83 -15.38 -20.48 -11.25
C LEU A 83 -13.87 -20.62 -11.53
N PRO A 84 -13.31 -21.84 -11.41
CA PRO A 84 -11.87 -22.11 -11.50
C PRO A 84 -11.41 -22.20 -12.96
N LYS A 85 -11.56 -21.11 -13.71
CA LYS A 85 -11.15 -21.03 -15.11
C LYS A 85 -10.30 -19.80 -15.40
N THR A 86 -9.54 -19.86 -16.48
CA THR A 86 -8.62 -18.80 -16.93
C THR A 86 -9.27 -17.85 -17.92
N GLU A 87 -10.31 -18.30 -18.63
CA GLU A 87 -11.04 -17.46 -19.56
C GLU A 87 -11.89 -16.43 -18.83
N GLN A 88 -12.20 -15.35 -19.56
CA GLN A 88 -13.14 -14.34 -19.08
C GLN A 88 -14.46 -14.98 -18.61
N LEU A 89 -14.86 -14.65 -17.39
CA LEU A 89 -16.14 -15.08 -16.85
C LEU A 89 -17.28 -14.45 -17.66
N THR A 90 -18.20 -15.26 -18.14
CA THR A 90 -19.41 -14.79 -18.80
C THR A 90 -20.40 -14.26 -17.76
N GLN A 91 -21.30 -13.39 -18.19
CA GLN A 91 -22.34 -12.86 -17.31
C GLN A 91 -23.21 -13.98 -16.70
N ASP A 92 -23.53 -15.01 -17.48
CA ASP A 92 -24.38 -16.11 -17.02
C ASP A 92 -23.65 -17.00 -16.01
N GLU A 93 -22.36 -17.28 -16.19
CA GLU A 93 -21.57 -18.02 -15.20
C GLU A 93 -21.47 -17.27 -13.88
N VAL A 94 -21.18 -15.96 -13.92
CA VAL A 94 -21.16 -15.12 -12.73
C VAL A 94 -22.53 -15.15 -12.06
N ARG A 95 -23.62 -14.98 -12.83
CA ARG A 95 -24.99 -15.01 -12.31
C ARG A 95 -25.33 -16.34 -11.63
N SER A 96 -24.97 -17.46 -12.25
CA SER A 96 -25.22 -18.79 -11.69
C SER A 96 -24.41 -19.03 -10.40
N ALA A 97 -23.13 -18.65 -10.38
CA ALA A 97 -22.28 -18.79 -9.20
C ALA A 97 -22.81 -17.95 -8.02
N VAL A 98 -23.18 -16.69 -8.26
CA VAL A 98 -23.66 -15.81 -7.19
C VAL A 98 -25.00 -16.28 -6.62
N GLN A 99 -25.90 -16.80 -7.46
CA GLN A 99 -27.20 -17.35 -7.03
C GLN A 99 -27.03 -18.63 -6.20
N ALA A 100 -26.11 -19.53 -6.60
CA ALA A 100 -25.87 -20.79 -5.90
C ALA A 100 -25.18 -20.58 -4.53
N GLY A 101 -24.29 -19.59 -4.43
CA GLY A 101 -23.49 -19.35 -3.22
C GLY A 101 -24.12 -18.43 -2.17
N GLY A 102 -25.34 -17.94 -2.41
CA GLY A 102 -26.07 -17.09 -1.46
C GLY A 102 -25.47 -15.69 -1.27
N PHE A 103 -24.81 -15.16 -2.31
CA PHE A 103 -24.20 -13.84 -2.29
C PHE A 103 -25.25 -12.74 -2.47
N ASP A 104 -25.10 -11.62 -1.76
CA ASP A 104 -25.97 -10.45 -1.89
C ASP A 104 -25.25 -9.22 -2.46
N GLY A 105 -23.91 -9.25 -2.52
CA GLY A 105 -23.10 -8.27 -3.23
C GLY A 105 -21.98 -8.91 -4.04
N VAL A 106 -21.53 -8.22 -5.09
CA VAL A 106 -20.34 -8.58 -5.87
C VAL A 106 -19.36 -7.42 -5.89
N LEU A 107 -18.11 -7.73 -5.55
CA LEU A 107 -17.00 -6.79 -5.52
C LEU A 107 -16.09 -7.09 -6.69
N ILE A 108 -15.99 -6.15 -7.64
CA ILE A 108 -15.18 -6.28 -8.85
C ILE A 108 -14.01 -5.31 -8.75
N THR A 109 -12.81 -5.79 -8.99
CA THR A 109 -11.59 -5.02 -8.81
C THR A 109 -10.61 -5.20 -9.96
N ARG A 110 -9.95 -4.12 -10.35
CA ARG A 110 -9.05 -4.06 -11.51
C ARG A 110 -7.90 -3.11 -11.25
N LEU A 111 -6.75 -3.42 -11.85
CA LEU A 111 -5.64 -2.48 -11.93
C LEU A 111 -6.05 -1.27 -12.77
N LEU A 112 -5.88 -0.07 -12.23
CA LEU A 112 -6.18 1.18 -12.93
C LEU A 112 -4.92 1.77 -13.57
N ALA A 113 -3.82 1.84 -12.83
CA ALA A 113 -2.55 2.38 -13.31
C ALA A 113 -1.36 1.88 -12.47
N VAL A 114 -0.17 1.91 -13.06
CA VAL A 114 1.12 1.80 -12.37
C VAL A 114 1.97 2.97 -12.85
N ASP A 115 2.09 3.98 -12.00
CA ASP A 115 2.83 5.20 -12.30
C ASP A 115 4.28 5.04 -11.79
N LYS A 116 5.27 5.44 -12.61
CA LYS A 116 6.69 5.46 -12.22
C LYS A 116 7.26 6.85 -12.46
N GLU A 117 7.70 7.51 -11.41
CA GLU A 117 8.36 8.81 -11.44
C GLU A 117 9.84 8.64 -11.14
N GLN A 118 10.71 9.30 -11.90
CA GLN A 118 12.15 9.28 -11.67
C GLN A 118 12.63 10.70 -11.37
N GLU A 119 13.19 10.90 -10.19
CA GLU A 119 13.83 12.15 -9.80
C GLU A 119 15.35 11.97 -9.84
N TYR A 120 16.03 12.85 -10.57
CA TYR A 120 17.49 12.88 -10.55
C TYR A 120 17.95 13.74 -9.38
N THR A 121 18.60 13.11 -8.40
CA THR A 121 19.26 13.81 -7.31
C THR A 121 20.70 14.09 -7.72
N PRO A 122 21.05 15.36 -8.04
CA PRO A 122 22.44 15.73 -8.25
C PRO A 122 23.22 15.55 -6.95
N ALA A 123 24.52 15.30 -7.06
CA ALA A 123 25.40 15.27 -5.89
C ALA A 123 25.24 16.56 -5.08
N SER A 124 24.74 16.43 -3.85
CA SER A 124 24.45 17.56 -2.98
C SER A 124 25.69 17.94 -2.18
N THR A 125 26.25 19.10 -2.46
CA THR A 125 27.29 19.69 -1.63
C THR A 125 26.74 20.88 -0.85
N TYR A 126 26.17 20.63 0.33
CA TYR A 126 26.01 21.72 1.30
C TYR A 126 27.39 22.13 1.80
N ASN A 127 27.84 23.31 1.38
CA ASN A 127 29.13 23.87 1.78
C ASN A 127 28.85 25.16 2.55
N ASN A 128 28.87 25.10 3.89
CA ASN A 128 28.67 26.28 4.73
C ASN A 128 29.90 27.21 4.62
N PRO A 129 29.78 28.44 4.11
CA PRO A 129 30.92 29.35 3.98
C PRO A 129 31.52 29.74 5.34
N ARG A 130 30.71 29.73 6.40
CA ARG A 130 31.12 30.18 7.74
C ARG A 130 32.04 29.19 8.45
N THR A 131 32.00 27.90 8.09
CA THR A 131 32.90 26.88 8.65
C THR A 131 34.30 26.92 8.02
N ARG A 132 34.52 27.76 7.00
CA ARG A 132 35.83 27.90 6.32
C ARG A 132 36.81 28.84 7.03
N PHE A 133 36.32 29.70 7.93
CA PHE A 133 37.12 30.75 8.57
C PHE A 133 37.58 30.43 9.99
N TYR A 134 36.97 29.45 10.66
CA TYR A 134 37.31 29.10 12.03
C TYR A 134 38.08 27.78 12.08
N ALA A 135 39.40 27.86 12.22
CA ALA A 135 40.32 26.72 12.37
C ALA A 135 40.21 25.98 13.73
N GLY A 136 39.07 26.12 14.43
CA GLY A 136 38.92 25.73 15.85
C GLY A 136 38.09 24.48 16.12
N GLY A 137 37.63 23.75 15.10
CA GLY A 137 36.73 22.62 15.31
C GLY A 137 37.01 21.46 14.36
N GLY A 138 38.05 20.67 14.67
CA GLY A 138 38.20 19.23 14.40
C GLY A 138 37.61 18.58 13.13
N GLY A 139 37.41 19.29 12.03
CA GLY A 139 36.75 18.76 10.84
C GLY A 139 37.40 19.26 9.56
N LEU A 140 37.76 18.32 8.69
CA LEU A 140 38.12 18.32 7.25
C LEU A 140 38.93 19.49 6.61
N TYR A 141 39.09 20.63 7.25
CA TYR A 141 39.53 21.90 6.64
C TYR A 141 40.88 22.40 7.20
N GLY A 142 41.55 21.62 8.06
CA GLY A 142 42.86 21.95 8.65
C GLY A 142 44.07 21.75 7.72
N GLN A 143 43.87 21.34 6.48
CA GLN A 143 44.92 20.88 5.55
C GLN A 143 45.28 21.90 4.44
N GLY A 144 44.98 23.18 4.66
CA GLY A 144 45.25 24.26 3.71
C GLY A 144 44.58 24.05 2.34
N PHE A 145 45.12 24.71 1.31
CA PHE A 145 44.58 24.65 -0.05
C PHE A 145 44.55 23.22 -0.62
N TYR A 146 45.54 22.37 -0.30
CA TYR A 146 45.60 21.00 -0.80
C TYR A 146 44.48 20.10 -0.26
N GLY A 147 44.15 20.19 1.04
CA GLY A 147 43.02 19.44 1.59
C GLY A 147 41.67 19.95 1.10
N PHE A 148 41.54 21.27 0.92
CA PHE A 148 40.36 21.86 0.30
C PHE A 148 40.19 21.42 -1.16
N TYR A 149 41.28 21.39 -1.94
CA TYR A 149 41.28 20.92 -3.32
C TYR A 149 40.89 19.44 -3.39
N GLY A 150 41.52 18.57 -2.60
CA GLY A 150 41.22 17.12 -2.60
C GLY A 150 39.77 16.81 -2.20
N THR A 151 39.26 17.44 -1.14
CA THR A 151 37.87 17.21 -0.68
C THR A 151 36.84 17.80 -1.63
N THR A 152 37.10 18.96 -2.23
CA THR A 152 36.22 19.56 -3.24
C THR A 152 36.24 18.75 -4.53
N TYR A 153 37.41 18.28 -4.97
CA TYR A 153 37.54 17.42 -6.14
C TYR A 153 36.76 16.12 -5.95
N ALA A 154 36.94 15.42 -4.82
CA ALA A 154 36.18 14.21 -4.53
C ALA A 154 34.66 14.45 -4.53
N LYS A 155 34.19 15.53 -3.91
CA LYS A 155 32.76 15.87 -3.83
C LYS A 155 32.12 16.27 -5.17
N VAL A 156 32.83 17.01 -6.01
CA VAL A 156 32.31 17.40 -7.34
C VAL A 156 32.24 16.19 -8.29
N HIS A 157 33.01 15.14 -8.00
CA HIS A 157 33.00 13.88 -8.77
C HIS A 157 32.15 12.78 -8.11
N GLU A 158 31.41 13.07 -7.04
CA GLU A 158 30.37 12.16 -6.56
C GLU A 158 29.28 12.07 -7.64
N PRO A 159 28.94 10.87 -8.14
CA PRO A 159 27.90 10.72 -9.14
C PRO A 159 26.53 11.02 -8.51
N GLY A 160 25.68 11.76 -9.23
CA GLY A 160 24.26 11.81 -8.91
C GLY A 160 23.59 10.45 -9.08
N TYR A 161 22.39 10.29 -8.56
CA TYR A 161 21.61 9.06 -8.65
C TYR A 161 20.16 9.37 -8.99
N PHE A 162 19.45 8.38 -9.55
CA PHE A 162 18.01 8.47 -9.80
C PHE A 162 17.27 7.79 -8.65
N GLU A 163 16.30 8.48 -8.08
CA GLU A 163 15.28 7.88 -7.21
C GLU A 163 14.06 7.55 -8.07
N THR A 164 13.59 6.30 -8.04
CA THR A 164 12.36 5.89 -8.73
C THR A 164 11.26 5.69 -7.71
N SER A 165 10.18 6.47 -7.81
CA SER A 165 8.95 6.24 -7.06
C SER A 165 7.93 5.50 -7.93
N THR A 166 7.28 4.48 -7.39
CA THR A 166 6.24 3.66 -8.03
C THR A 166 4.92 3.78 -7.28
N THR A 167 3.84 4.15 -7.97
CA THR A 167 2.48 4.18 -7.40
C THR A 167 1.58 3.19 -8.12
N ILE A 168 1.01 2.22 -7.39
CA ILE A 168 0.03 1.26 -7.89
C ILE A 168 -1.38 1.75 -7.55
N ARG A 169 -2.26 1.86 -8.56
CA ARG A 169 -3.65 2.28 -8.39
C ARG A 169 -4.60 1.15 -8.74
N VAL A 170 -5.51 0.83 -7.83
CA VAL A 170 -6.54 -0.21 -8.03
C VAL A 170 -7.92 0.43 -7.86
N GLU A 171 -8.83 0.10 -8.76
CA GLU A 171 -10.24 0.46 -8.64
C GLU A 171 -11.04 -0.75 -8.16
N THR A 172 -11.92 -0.51 -7.19
CA THR A 172 -12.83 -1.52 -6.64
C THR A 172 -14.26 -1.00 -6.67
N ASN A 173 -15.15 -1.78 -7.25
CA ASN A 173 -16.57 -1.46 -7.41
C ASN A 173 -17.43 -2.53 -6.73
N LEU A 174 -18.37 -2.10 -5.91
CA LEU A 174 -19.29 -2.96 -5.18
C LEU A 174 -20.71 -2.78 -5.72
N TYR A 175 -21.29 -3.89 -6.19
CA TYR A 175 -22.64 -3.92 -6.77
C TYR A 175 -23.60 -4.71 -5.89
N SER A 176 -24.85 -4.27 -5.86
CA SER A 176 -25.94 -5.06 -5.28
C SER A 176 -26.38 -6.14 -6.26
N LEU A 177 -26.44 -7.40 -5.80
CA LEU A 177 -26.98 -8.49 -6.63
C LEU A 177 -28.51 -8.47 -6.70
N ALA A 178 -29.18 -7.83 -5.74
CA ALA A 178 -30.63 -7.68 -5.75
C ALA A 178 -31.12 -6.70 -6.84
N THR A 179 -30.36 -5.64 -7.10
CA THR A 179 -30.77 -4.58 -8.04
C THR A 179 -29.87 -4.45 -9.27
N GLY A 180 -28.66 -5.03 -9.23
CA GLY A 180 -27.62 -4.83 -10.24
C GLY A 180 -26.94 -3.45 -10.17
N ALA A 181 -27.27 -2.61 -9.19
CA ALA A 181 -26.77 -1.24 -9.12
C ALA A 181 -25.36 -1.16 -8.51
N LEU A 182 -24.59 -0.17 -8.96
CA LEU A 182 -23.35 0.25 -8.32
C LEU A 182 -23.68 0.94 -6.99
N VAL A 183 -23.29 0.31 -5.89
CA VAL A 183 -23.52 0.78 -4.52
C VAL A 183 -22.34 1.60 -4.01
N TRP A 184 -21.13 1.20 -4.38
CA TRP A 184 -19.91 1.88 -3.95
C TRP A 184 -18.79 1.72 -4.97
N THR A 185 -17.96 2.74 -5.10
CA THR A 185 -16.72 2.70 -5.88
C THR A 185 -15.59 3.35 -5.09
N GLY A 186 -14.40 2.78 -5.17
CA GLY A 186 -13.21 3.32 -4.52
C GLY A 186 -11.95 3.09 -5.32
N GLN A 187 -11.02 4.02 -5.21
CA GLN A 187 -9.69 3.94 -5.81
C GLN A 187 -8.64 3.99 -4.72
N SER A 188 -7.87 2.90 -4.61
CA SER A 188 -6.73 2.81 -3.70
C SER A 188 -5.44 3.19 -4.44
N ALA A 189 -4.49 3.75 -3.70
CA ALA A 189 -3.17 4.10 -4.17
C ALA A 189 -2.11 3.62 -3.17
N THR A 190 -1.24 2.72 -3.61
CA THR A 190 -0.11 2.20 -2.85
C THR A 190 1.17 2.80 -3.39
N VAL A 191 1.90 3.53 -2.54
CA VAL A 191 3.13 4.22 -2.93
C VAL A 191 4.33 3.43 -2.44
N ASP A 192 5.30 3.26 -3.33
CA ASP A 192 6.59 2.61 -3.10
C ASP A 192 6.49 1.28 -2.32
N PRO A 193 5.66 0.32 -2.80
CA PRO A 193 5.57 -0.98 -2.14
C PRO A 193 6.89 -1.75 -2.28
N THR A 194 7.30 -2.41 -1.19
CA THR A 194 8.50 -3.27 -1.15
C THR A 194 8.39 -4.51 -2.02
N SER A 195 7.17 -5.01 -2.24
CA SER A 195 6.87 -6.13 -3.13
C SER A 195 5.42 -6.06 -3.64
N ILE A 196 5.09 -6.87 -4.66
CA ILE A 196 3.71 -7.01 -5.14
C ILE A 196 2.80 -7.59 -4.04
N ASP A 197 3.33 -8.54 -3.25
CA ASP A 197 2.59 -9.14 -2.15
C ASP A 197 2.26 -8.11 -1.06
N ASP A 198 3.22 -7.24 -0.72
CA ASP A 198 3.00 -6.15 0.25
C ASP A 198 1.99 -5.12 -0.29
N ALA A 199 2.04 -4.83 -1.60
CA ALA A 199 1.07 -3.95 -2.24
C ALA A 199 -0.35 -4.54 -2.16
N ARG A 200 -0.48 -5.83 -2.50
CA ARG A 200 -1.74 -6.57 -2.42
C ARG A 200 -2.29 -6.54 -0.99
N GLU A 201 -1.51 -6.97 0.00
CA GLU A 201 -1.96 -7.02 1.40
C GLU A 201 -2.36 -5.63 1.91
N SER A 202 -1.49 -4.63 1.71
CA SER A 202 -1.77 -3.25 2.15
C SER A 202 -3.06 -2.71 1.51
N MET A 203 -3.26 -2.99 0.22
CA MET A 203 -4.42 -2.52 -0.53
C MET A 203 -5.71 -3.21 -0.14
N THR A 204 -5.72 -4.55 -0.03
CA THR A 204 -6.93 -5.29 0.34
C THR A 204 -7.39 -4.92 1.75
N VAL A 205 -6.46 -4.76 2.69
CA VAL A 205 -6.73 -4.28 4.04
C VAL A 205 -7.32 -2.86 4.02
N ALA A 206 -6.73 -1.93 3.27
CA ALA A 206 -7.22 -0.57 3.19
C ALA A 206 -8.66 -0.51 2.64
N VAL A 207 -8.97 -1.29 1.60
CA VAL A 207 -10.34 -1.34 1.05
C VAL A 207 -11.31 -2.00 2.04
N ALA A 208 -10.95 -3.12 2.67
CA ALA A 208 -11.80 -3.79 3.65
C ALA A 208 -12.12 -2.88 4.84
N GLN A 209 -11.13 -2.16 5.37
CA GLN A 209 -11.32 -1.16 6.42
C GLN A 209 -12.27 -0.04 5.96
N LYS A 210 -12.15 0.39 4.71
CA LYS A 210 -13.02 1.42 4.13
C LYS A 210 -14.47 0.94 4.01
N LEU A 211 -14.70 -0.28 3.54
CA LEU A 211 -16.03 -0.90 3.47
C LEU A 211 -16.69 -0.99 4.85
N LYS A 212 -15.93 -1.38 5.87
CA LYS A 212 -16.39 -1.40 7.26
C LYS A 212 -16.72 -0.01 7.78
N ALA A 213 -15.81 0.95 7.59
CA ALA A 213 -15.99 2.33 8.05
C ALA A 213 -17.24 2.98 7.41
N GLU A 214 -17.52 2.65 6.15
CA GLU A 214 -18.71 3.10 5.44
C GLU A 214 -19.94 2.22 5.68
N LYS A 215 -19.89 1.23 6.58
CA LYS A 215 -21.02 0.34 6.93
C LYS A 215 -21.61 -0.39 5.72
N LEU A 216 -20.76 -0.80 4.79
CA LEU A 216 -21.12 -1.68 3.67
C LEU A 216 -20.98 -3.16 4.05
N ILE A 217 -20.16 -3.46 5.05
CA ILE A 217 -20.04 -4.74 5.74
C ILE A 217 -20.22 -4.49 7.26
N PRO A 218 -20.49 -5.54 8.06
CA PRO A 218 -20.70 -5.42 9.52
C PRO A 218 -19.57 -4.72 10.30
#